data_AF-A0A7K6Z3P8-F1
#
_entry.id   AF-A0A7K6Z3P8-F1
#
_cell.length_a   1.000
_cell.length_b   1.000
_cell.length_c   1.000
_cell.angle_alpha   90.00
_cell.angle_beta   90.00
_cell.angle_gamma   90.00
#
_symmetry.space_group_name_H-M   'P 1'
#
loop_
_entity.id
_entity.type
_entity.pdbx_description
1 polymer ?
#
loop_
_entity_poly.entity_id
_entity_poly.type
_entity_poly.pdbx_seq_one_letter_code
_entity_poly.pdbx_strand_id
1 'polypeptide(L)'
;EVCRDKYDAVLPLVRLLLHHHKLVPFVAAVAELDLKDTQEANTIFRGNSLATRCVDEMMKIVGKHYLKVTLKPVIDEVGYPTETVFRILSPLEYPISLIYILLTAPCVENLRYYVDKVFREIVRSSISCPTLMCDVFYSLRHLAAKRFPNDPHVQYSAVSSFVFLRFFAVAVVSPHTFHLRPHHP
;
A
#
# COMPACT_ATOMS: atom_id res chain seq x y z
N GLU A 1 -10.30 19.77 24.87
CA GLU A 1 -8.99 19.29 24.38
C GLU A 1 -9.10 18.96 22.90
N VAL A 2 -8.50 19.78 22.03
CA VAL A 2 -8.58 19.61 20.58
C VAL A 2 -7.26 18.97 20.11
N CYS A 3 -7.29 17.66 19.86
CA CYS A 3 -6.20 16.78 19.38
C CYS A 3 -4.87 16.82 20.18
N ARG A 4 -4.60 15.74 20.95
CA ARG A 4 -3.33 15.54 21.67
C ARG A 4 -2.16 15.13 20.75
N ASP A 5 -2.43 14.73 19.50
CA ASP A 5 -1.41 14.34 18.54
C ASP A 5 -1.68 14.98 17.16
N LYS A 6 -0.63 15.51 16.51
CA LYS A 6 -0.73 16.16 15.18
C LYS A 6 -1.29 15.22 14.12
N TYR A 7 -1.25 13.92 14.39
CA TYR A 7 -1.60 12.85 13.48
C TYR A 7 -3.06 12.40 13.57
N ASP A 8 -3.75 12.63 14.69
CA ASP A 8 -5.18 12.31 14.84
C ASP A 8 -6.06 13.21 13.94
N ALA A 9 -5.54 14.38 13.56
CA ALA A 9 -6.23 15.33 12.68
C ALA A 9 -6.20 14.93 11.20
N VAL A 10 -5.32 14.01 10.77
CA VAL A 10 -5.14 13.68 9.34
C VAL A 10 -6.38 13.02 8.76
N LEU A 11 -6.96 12.05 9.47
CA LEU A 11 -8.14 11.34 8.99
C LEU A 11 -9.38 12.27 8.83
N PRO A 12 -9.76 13.08 9.84
CA PRO A 12 -10.80 14.09 9.66
C PRO A 12 -10.52 15.07 8.53
N LEU A 13 -9.26 15.54 8.40
CA LEU A 13 -8.85 16.44 7.33
C LEU A 13 -9.03 15.82 5.94
N VAL A 14 -8.57 14.58 5.75
CA VAL A 14 -8.72 13.86 4.48
C VAL A 14 -10.20 13.67 4.15
N ARG A 15 -11.04 13.31 5.13
CA ARG A 15 -12.50 13.19 4.93
C ARG A 15 -13.13 14.51 4.49
N LEU A 16 -12.76 15.62 5.12
CA LEU A 16 -13.23 16.95 4.73
C LEU A 16 -12.79 17.32 3.30
N LEU A 17 -11.51 17.11 2.98
CA LEU A 17 -10.95 17.41 1.66
C LEU A 17 -11.55 16.55 0.55
N LEU A 18 -11.87 15.28 0.85
CA LEU A 18 -12.60 14.39 -0.04
C LEU A 18 -14.02 14.91 -0.30
N HIS A 19 -14.74 15.29 0.76
CA HIS A 19 -16.10 15.82 0.65
C HIS A 19 -16.19 17.09 -0.21
N HIS A 20 -15.16 17.95 -0.16
CA HIS A 20 -15.11 19.18 -0.96
C HIS A 20 -14.33 19.05 -2.28
N HIS A 21 -13.88 17.85 -2.66
CA HIS A 21 -13.07 17.61 -3.87
C HIS A 21 -11.78 18.46 -3.93
N LYS A 22 -11.18 18.77 -2.77
CA LYS A 22 -9.94 19.56 -2.64
C LYS A 22 -8.71 18.73 -2.27
N LEU A 23 -8.85 17.41 -2.19
CA LEU A 23 -7.76 16.55 -1.77
C LEU A 23 -6.55 16.58 -2.74
N VAL A 24 -6.78 16.42 -4.04
CA VAL A 24 -5.69 16.42 -5.04
C VAL A 24 -4.84 17.70 -4.98
N PRO A 25 -5.42 18.92 -5.07
CA PRO A 25 -4.61 20.14 -5.00
C PRO A 25 -3.94 20.33 -3.63
N PHE A 26 -4.59 19.90 -2.54
CA PHE A 26 -3.99 19.96 -1.21
C PHE A 26 -2.76 19.04 -1.10
N VAL A 27 -2.90 17.76 -1.49
CA VAL A 27 -1.80 16.79 -1.46
C VAL A 27 -0.67 17.25 -2.36
N ALA A 28 -0.97 17.78 -3.55
CA ALA A 28 0.04 18.31 -4.46
C ALA A 28 0.85 19.46 -3.83
N ALA A 29 0.17 20.40 -3.17
CA ALA A 29 0.83 21.54 -2.53
C ALA A 29 1.72 21.12 -1.35
N VAL A 30 1.22 20.23 -0.48
CA VAL A 30 2.00 19.73 0.66
C VAL A 30 3.17 18.85 0.17
N ALA A 31 2.94 18.02 -0.84
CA ALA A 31 4.01 17.22 -1.45
C ALA A 31 5.09 18.09 -2.10
N GLU A 32 4.72 19.19 -2.77
CA GLU A 32 5.71 20.11 -3.33
C GLU A 32 6.58 20.76 -2.24
N LEU A 33 6.00 21.06 -1.06
CA LEU A 33 6.77 21.53 0.09
C LEU A 33 7.72 20.45 0.61
N ASP A 34 7.23 19.23 0.83
CA ASP A 34 8.06 18.10 1.28
C ASP A 34 9.24 17.82 0.31
N LEU A 35 9.01 17.99 -1.00
CA LEU A 35 10.03 17.79 -2.02
C LEU A 35 11.11 18.88 -2.03
N LYS A 36 10.80 20.11 -1.60
CA LYS A 36 11.81 21.19 -1.50
C LYS A 36 12.90 20.84 -0.48
N ASP A 37 12.51 20.18 0.61
CA ASP A 37 13.41 19.76 1.67
C ASP A 37 14.09 18.40 1.38
N THR A 38 13.62 17.67 0.37
CA THR A 38 14.19 16.39 -0.04
C THR A 38 15.45 16.61 -0.88
N GLN A 39 16.59 16.13 -0.38
CA GLN A 39 17.91 16.23 -1.01
C GLN A 39 18.20 15.05 -1.95
N GLU A 40 17.74 13.85 -1.59
CA GLU A 40 18.06 12.62 -2.33
C GLU A 40 16.82 12.04 -3.02
N ALA A 41 16.96 11.66 -4.30
CA ALA A 41 15.89 11.02 -5.07
C ALA A 41 15.42 9.70 -4.42
N ASN A 42 16.31 8.99 -3.72
CA ASN A 42 16.02 7.72 -3.08
C ASN A 42 15.20 7.84 -1.80
N THR A 43 15.02 9.03 -1.24
CA THR A 43 14.24 9.22 0.00
C THR A 43 12.86 9.84 -0.25
N ILE A 44 12.54 10.11 -1.52
CA ILE A 44 11.30 10.75 -1.94
C ILE A 44 10.08 10.01 -1.41
N PHE A 45 9.24 10.74 -0.66
CA PHE A 45 8.01 10.21 -0.06
C PHE A 45 8.20 8.92 0.75
N ARG A 46 9.40 8.63 1.31
CA ARG A 46 9.63 7.48 2.19
C ARG A 46 9.36 7.77 3.66
N GLY A 47 9.29 9.05 4.05
CA GLY A 47 9.01 9.48 5.42
C GLY A 47 7.53 9.46 5.82
N ASN A 48 7.27 9.83 7.08
CA ASN A 48 5.94 10.00 7.66
C ASN A 48 5.51 11.48 7.64
N SER A 49 5.60 12.11 6.47
CA SER A 49 5.19 13.50 6.27
C SER A 49 3.66 13.65 6.23
N LEU A 50 3.18 14.88 6.25
CA LEU A 50 1.75 15.15 6.11
C LEU A 50 1.23 14.66 4.74
N ALA A 51 1.99 14.87 3.66
CA ALA A 51 1.59 14.39 2.34
C ALA A 51 1.47 12.86 2.31
N THR A 52 2.47 12.13 2.82
CA THR A 52 2.45 10.65 2.78
C THR A 52 1.29 10.09 3.60
N ARG A 53 1.02 10.64 4.78
CA ARG A 53 -0.11 10.23 5.62
C ARG A 53 -1.48 10.58 5.01
N CYS A 54 -1.62 11.73 4.35
CA CYS A 54 -2.85 12.08 3.65
C CYS A 54 -3.13 11.11 2.50
N VAL A 55 -2.10 10.70 1.76
CA VAL A 55 -2.22 9.69 0.70
C VAL A 55 -2.60 8.33 1.29
N ASP A 56 -1.98 7.92 2.40
CA ASP A 56 -2.30 6.65 3.08
C ASP A 56 -3.77 6.58 3.52
N GLU A 57 -4.27 7.62 4.19
CA GLU A 57 -5.68 7.66 4.61
C GLU A 57 -6.64 7.73 3.42
N MET A 58 -6.28 8.46 2.36
CA MET A 58 -7.08 8.45 1.12
C MET A 58 -7.13 7.07 0.48
N MET A 59 -6.00 6.37 0.37
CA MET A 59 -5.96 5.02 -0.19
C MET A 59 -6.80 4.04 0.65
N LYS A 60 -6.80 4.17 1.98
CA LYS A 60 -7.66 3.37 2.86
C LYS A 60 -9.15 3.65 2.66
N ILE A 61 -9.54 4.90 2.40
CA ILE A 61 -10.96 5.27 2.21
C ILE A 61 -11.44 4.88 0.81
N VAL A 62 -10.73 5.33 -0.22
CA VAL A 62 -11.15 5.23 -1.63
C VAL A 62 -10.76 3.88 -2.23
N GLY A 63 -9.60 3.35 -1.85
CA GLY A 63 -9.07 2.09 -2.35
C GLY A 63 -9.68 0.84 -1.70
N LYS A 64 -10.50 0.98 -0.65
CA LYS A 64 -11.04 -0.18 0.10
C LYS A 64 -11.77 -1.19 -0.78
N HIS A 65 -12.69 -0.71 -1.62
CA HIS A 65 -13.45 -1.60 -2.51
C HIS A 65 -12.56 -2.23 -3.58
N TYR A 66 -11.72 -1.41 -4.23
CA TYR A 66 -10.74 -1.85 -5.21
C TYR A 66 -9.85 -2.97 -4.66
N LEU A 67 -9.26 -2.75 -3.49
CA LEU A 67 -8.37 -3.71 -2.85
C LEU A 67 -9.10 -5.01 -2.46
N LYS A 68 -10.36 -4.90 -2.02
CA LYS A 68 -11.18 -6.07 -1.71
C LYS A 68 -11.44 -6.91 -2.96
N VAL A 69 -11.81 -6.31 -4.08
CA VAL A 69 -12.07 -7.07 -5.32
C VAL A 69 -10.78 -7.72 -5.84
N THR A 70 -9.64 -7.02 -5.79
CA THR A 70 -8.36 -7.52 -6.29
C THR A 70 -7.76 -8.62 -5.41
N LEU A 71 -7.68 -8.42 -4.09
CA LEU A 71 -6.89 -9.31 -3.22
C LEU A 71 -7.72 -10.33 -2.45
N LYS A 72 -9.02 -10.08 -2.20
CA LYS A 72 -9.83 -10.98 -1.38
C LYS A 72 -9.90 -12.41 -1.93
N PRO A 73 -10.09 -12.66 -3.24
CA PRO A 73 -10.14 -14.02 -3.76
C PRO A 73 -8.85 -14.81 -3.48
N VAL A 74 -7.70 -14.17 -3.66
CA VAL A 74 -6.39 -14.81 -3.43
C VAL A 74 -6.13 -15.01 -1.94
N ILE A 75 -6.50 -14.03 -1.09
CA ILE A 75 -6.33 -14.13 0.37
C ILE A 75 -7.24 -15.21 0.98
N ASP A 76 -8.48 -15.33 0.50
CA ASP A 76 -9.42 -16.34 0.97
C ASP A 76 -8.92 -17.75 0.58
N GLU A 77 -8.34 -17.93 -0.62
CA GLU A 77 -7.73 -19.20 -1.04
C GLU A 77 -6.53 -19.60 -0.17
N VAL A 78 -5.69 -18.63 0.23
CA VAL A 78 -4.58 -18.88 1.18
C VAL A 78 -5.10 -19.17 2.60
N GLY A 79 -6.22 -18.56 2.99
CA GLY A 79 -6.81 -18.67 4.32
C GLY A 79 -7.59 -19.95 4.58
N TYR A 80 -8.04 -20.66 3.54
CA TYR A 80 -8.70 -21.96 3.62
C TYR A 80 -7.86 -23.03 2.91
N PRO A 81 -6.69 -23.41 3.48
CA PRO A 81 -5.87 -24.43 2.88
C PRO A 81 -6.62 -25.77 2.85
N THR A 82 -6.84 -26.33 1.66
CA THR A 82 -7.04 -27.78 1.49
C THR A 82 -5.81 -28.50 2.06
N GLU A 83 -5.94 -29.75 2.51
CA GLU A 83 -4.86 -30.57 3.09
C GLU A 83 -3.51 -30.56 2.32
N THR A 84 -3.54 -30.24 1.02
CA THR A 84 -2.39 -30.13 0.12
C THR A 84 -1.63 -28.79 0.20
N VAL A 85 -2.25 -27.73 0.72
CA VAL A 85 -1.64 -26.40 0.92
C VAL A 85 -1.01 -26.41 2.30
N PHE A 86 0.12 -27.10 2.39
CA PHE A 86 0.95 -27.15 3.59
C PHE A 86 1.10 -25.74 4.17
N ARG A 87 0.66 -25.57 5.43
CA ARG A 87 0.67 -24.32 6.22
C ARG A 87 1.82 -23.42 5.75
N ILE A 88 1.50 -22.28 5.12
CA ILE A 88 2.47 -21.20 5.02
C ILE A 88 2.80 -20.85 6.47
N LEU A 89 3.96 -21.32 6.94
CA LEU A 89 4.35 -21.22 8.35
C LEU A 89 4.41 -19.74 8.69
N SER A 90 3.46 -19.28 9.47
CA SER A 90 3.48 -17.92 9.98
C SER A 90 4.66 -17.81 10.95
N PRO A 91 5.52 -16.77 10.84
CA PRO A 91 6.52 -16.47 11.86
C PRO A 91 5.94 -16.25 13.27
N LEU A 92 4.61 -16.10 13.37
CA LEU A 92 3.89 -16.00 14.64
C LEU A 92 3.65 -17.36 15.31
N GLU A 93 3.66 -18.47 14.56
CA GLU A 93 3.43 -19.81 15.10
C GLU A 93 4.72 -20.57 15.43
N TYR A 94 5.86 -20.19 14.82
CA TYR A 94 7.14 -20.88 15.00
C TYR A 94 8.33 -19.93 15.06
N PRO A 95 9.37 -20.25 15.85
CA PRO A 95 10.64 -19.53 15.80
C PRO A 95 11.26 -19.64 14.40
N ILE A 96 11.86 -18.54 13.92
CA ILE A 96 12.42 -18.38 12.57
C ILE A 96 13.42 -19.51 12.21
N SER A 97 14.16 -19.99 13.19
CA SER A 97 15.09 -21.12 13.05
C SER A 97 14.40 -22.43 12.67
N LEU A 98 13.19 -22.68 13.18
CA LEU A 98 12.40 -23.87 12.85
C LEU A 98 11.77 -23.74 11.46
N ILE A 99 11.31 -22.54 11.09
CA ILE A 99 10.70 -22.27 9.78
C ILE A 99 11.67 -22.58 8.66
N TYR A 100 12.94 -22.20 8.79
CA TYR A 100 13.97 -22.49 7.78
C TYR A 100 14.20 -24.00 7.59
N ILE A 101 14.08 -24.79 8.66
CA ILE A 101 14.23 -26.25 8.65
C ILE A 101 12.98 -26.93 8.06
N LEU A 102 11.80 -26.37 8.29
CA LEU A 102 10.51 -26.87 7.80
C LEU A 102 10.14 -26.35 6.39
N LEU A 103 10.91 -25.41 5.83
CA LEU A 103 10.74 -24.89 4.47
C LEU A 103 11.17 -25.94 3.45
N THR A 104 10.31 -26.93 3.22
CA THR A 104 10.51 -27.95 2.19
C THR A 104 10.38 -27.32 0.79
N ALA A 105 11.02 -27.92 -0.23
CA ALA A 105 10.85 -27.51 -1.64
C ALA A 105 9.38 -27.24 -2.05
N PRO A 106 8.40 -28.13 -1.76
CA PRO A 106 6.99 -27.88 -2.09
C PRO A 106 6.38 -26.66 -1.39
N CYS A 107 6.88 -26.26 -0.21
CA CYS A 107 6.45 -25.02 0.45
C CYS A 107 6.94 -23.77 -0.30
N VAL A 108 8.18 -23.81 -0.80
CA VAL A 108 8.76 -22.73 -1.63
C VAL A 108 8.03 -22.62 -2.97
N GLU A 109 7.73 -23.74 -3.64
CA GLU A 109 6.94 -23.76 -4.86
C GLU A 109 5.54 -23.16 -4.65
N ASN A 110 4.86 -23.53 -3.56
CA ASN A 110 3.55 -22.99 -3.20
C ASN A 110 3.61 -21.48 -2.93
N LEU A 111 4.61 -21.02 -2.17
CA LEU A 111 4.80 -19.59 -1.91
C LEU A 111 5.01 -18.83 -3.22
N ARG A 112 5.86 -19.36 -4.12
CA ARG A 112 6.11 -18.75 -5.43
C ARG A 112 4.83 -18.67 -6.26
N TYR A 113 4.01 -19.72 -6.24
CA TYR A 113 2.72 -19.75 -6.92
C TYR A 113 1.79 -18.64 -6.42
N TYR A 114 1.64 -18.48 -5.10
CA TYR A 114 0.77 -17.45 -4.53
C TYR A 114 1.30 -16.04 -4.76
N VAL A 115 2.61 -15.82 -4.65
CA VAL A 115 3.22 -14.51 -4.95
C VAL A 115 2.97 -14.13 -6.41
N ASP A 116 3.19 -15.05 -7.35
CA ASP A 116 2.93 -14.82 -8.77
C ASP A 116 1.42 -14.58 -9.03
N LYS A 117 0.55 -15.32 -8.35
CA LYS A 117 -0.91 -15.11 -8.43
C LYS A 117 -1.32 -13.72 -7.94
N VAL A 118 -0.86 -13.30 -6.75
CA VAL A 118 -1.12 -11.96 -6.21
C VAL A 118 -0.62 -10.89 -7.19
N PHE A 119 0.61 -11.04 -7.69
CA PHE A 119 1.19 -10.06 -8.61
C PHE A 119 0.38 -9.95 -9.91
N ARG A 120 -0.03 -11.08 -10.50
CA ARG A 120 -0.88 -11.09 -11.70
C ARG A 120 -2.22 -10.41 -11.47
N GLU A 121 -2.89 -10.67 -10.34
CA GLU A 121 -4.17 -10.01 -10.02
C GLU A 121 -4.00 -8.51 -9.83
N ILE A 122 -2.93 -8.06 -9.16
CA ILE A 122 -2.61 -6.64 -9.02
C ILE A 122 -2.43 -5.98 -10.40
N VAL A 123 -1.61 -6.57 -11.27
CA VAL A 123 -1.33 -6.01 -12.61
C VAL A 123 -2.60 -5.93 -13.46
N ARG A 124 -3.43 -6.99 -13.46
CA ARG A 124 -4.71 -7.03 -14.17
C ARG A 124 -5.72 -6.02 -13.63
N SER A 125 -5.70 -5.76 -12.33
CA SER A 125 -6.62 -4.82 -11.69
C SER A 125 -6.31 -3.34 -11.99
N SER A 126 -5.17 -3.02 -12.61
CA SER A 126 -4.74 -1.64 -12.90
C SER A 126 -5.80 -0.76 -13.57
N ILE A 127 -6.64 -1.33 -14.44
CA ILE A 127 -7.73 -0.63 -15.15
C ILE A 127 -8.87 -0.21 -14.20
N SER A 128 -9.06 -0.96 -13.10
CA SER A 128 -10.10 -0.70 -12.09
C SER A 128 -9.63 0.20 -10.95
N CYS A 129 -8.41 0.77 -11.05
CA CYS A 129 -7.88 1.67 -10.03
C CYS A 129 -8.78 2.93 -9.93
N PRO A 130 -9.19 3.36 -8.71
CA PRO A 130 -10.04 4.53 -8.55
C PRO A 130 -9.41 5.80 -9.15
N THR A 131 -10.20 6.57 -9.90
CA THR A 131 -9.75 7.79 -10.60
C THR A 131 -9.03 8.77 -9.67
N LEU A 132 -9.55 8.96 -8.45
CA LEU A 132 -8.91 9.87 -7.49
C LEU A 132 -7.50 9.42 -7.08
N MET A 133 -7.26 8.10 -6.96
CA MET A 133 -5.93 7.58 -6.70
C MET A 133 -5.01 7.85 -7.89
N CYS A 134 -5.50 7.62 -9.12
CA CYS A 134 -4.77 7.93 -10.35
C CYS A 134 -4.39 9.42 -10.43
N ASP A 135 -5.30 10.33 -10.10
CA ASP A 135 -5.05 11.78 -10.12
C ASP A 135 -3.95 12.19 -9.14
N VAL A 136 -4.00 11.65 -7.91
CA VAL A 136 -2.96 11.90 -6.91
C VAL A 136 -1.62 11.32 -7.34
N PHE A 137 -1.58 10.07 -7.84
CA PHE A 137 -0.35 9.46 -8.32
C PHE A 137 0.24 10.20 -9.52
N TYR A 138 -0.61 10.67 -10.43
CA TYR A 138 -0.19 11.51 -11.54
C TYR A 138 0.48 12.80 -11.04
N SER A 139 -0.15 13.49 -10.07
CA SER A 139 0.41 14.69 -9.46
C SER A 139 1.76 14.43 -8.78
N LEU A 140 1.87 13.35 -7.99
CA LEU A 140 3.11 13.00 -7.30
C LEU A 140 4.22 12.63 -8.29
N ARG A 141 3.88 11.88 -9.35
CA ARG A 141 4.82 11.55 -10.44
C ARG A 141 5.36 12.81 -11.11
N HIS A 142 4.46 13.74 -11.45
CA HIS A 142 4.85 15.00 -12.10
C HIS A 142 5.75 15.85 -11.22
N LEU A 143 5.41 15.99 -9.93
CA LEU A 143 6.21 16.73 -8.96
C LEU A 143 7.61 16.09 -8.76
N ALA A 144 7.67 14.76 -8.67
CA ALA A 144 8.93 14.02 -8.57
C ALA A 144 9.83 14.25 -9.81
N ALA A 145 9.25 14.14 -11.01
CA ALA A 145 9.97 14.37 -12.26
C ALA A 145 10.48 15.81 -12.39
N LYS A 146 9.69 16.80 -11.94
CA LYS A 146 10.09 18.21 -11.92
C LYS A 146 11.24 18.48 -10.95
N ARG A 147 11.25 17.82 -9.78
CA ARG A 147 12.29 18.00 -8.75
C ARG A 147 13.61 17.33 -9.15
N PHE A 148 13.56 16.15 -9.74
CA PHE A 148 14.73 15.34 -10.08
C PHE A 148 14.73 14.99 -11.59
N PRO A 149 14.93 15.98 -12.49
CA PRO A 149 14.86 15.76 -13.93
C PRO A 149 15.97 14.84 -14.47
N ASN A 150 17.08 14.71 -13.73
CA ASN A 150 18.23 13.89 -14.13
C ASN A 150 18.05 12.39 -13.84
N ASP A 151 17.02 12.02 -13.06
CA ASP A 151 16.73 10.62 -12.74
C ASP A 151 15.32 10.26 -13.23
N PRO A 152 15.18 9.59 -14.39
CA PRO A 152 13.88 9.22 -14.92
C PRO A 152 13.18 8.12 -14.11
N HIS A 153 13.89 7.39 -13.23
CA HIS A 153 13.30 6.34 -12.39
C HIS A 153 12.58 6.89 -11.17
N VAL A 154 12.96 8.08 -10.69
CA VAL A 154 12.38 8.71 -9.49
C VAL A 154 10.86 8.88 -9.59
N GLN A 155 10.34 9.17 -10.78
CA GLN A 155 8.92 9.39 -11.03
C GLN A 155 8.10 8.11 -10.79
N TYR A 156 8.68 6.94 -11.09
CA TYR A 156 8.06 5.64 -10.87
C TYR A 156 8.26 5.17 -9.44
N SER A 157 9.45 5.40 -8.87
CA SER A 157 9.77 5.08 -7.48
C SER A 157 8.84 5.81 -6.50
N ALA A 158 8.59 7.11 -6.75
CA ALA A 158 7.68 7.94 -5.96
C ALA A 158 6.28 7.33 -5.85
N VAL A 159 5.71 6.85 -6.95
CA VAL A 159 4.37 6.26 -6.98
C VAL A 159 4.37 4.81 -6.49
N SER A 160 5.36 4.02 -6.90
CA SER A 160 5.48 2.60 -6.56
C SER A 160 5.51 2.37 -5.04
N SER A 161 6.16 3.28 -4.30
CA SER A 161 6.19 3.22 -2.83
C SER A 161 4.79 3.27 -2.21
N PHE A 162 3.88 4.09 -2.73
CA PHE A 162 2.51 4.14 -2.23
C PHE A 162 1.70 2.91 -2.65
N VAL A 163 1.73 2.57 -3.94
CA VAL A 163 0.92 1.49 -4.50
C VAL A 163 1.33 0.13 -3.93
N PHE A 164 2.62 -0.20 -3.94
CA PHE A 164 3.09 -1.51 -3.49
C PHE A 164 3.35 -1.53 -1.99
N LEU A 165 4.16 -0.63 -1.45
CA LEU A 165 4.61 -0.75 -0.06
C LEU A 165 3.52 -0.31 0.95
N ARG A 166 2.79 0.75 0.67
CA ARG A 166 1.81 1.32 1.63
C ARG A 166 0.37 0.85 1.42
N PHE A 167 0.05 0.28 0.26
CA PHE A 167 -1.30 -0.17 -0.06
C PHE A 167 -1.39 -1.69 -0.20
N PHE A 168 -0.84 -2.28 -1.28
CA PHE A 168 -0.96 -3.73 -1.51
C PHE A 168 -0.20 -4.58 -0.47
N ALA A 169 1.06 -4.26 -0.16
CA ALA A 169 1.85 -5.03 0.80
C ALA A 169 1.24 -5.00 2.21
N VAL A 170 0.78 -3.82 2.65
CA VAL A 170 0.07 -3.68 3.94
C VAL A 170 -1.18 -4.55 3.97
N ALA A 171 -1.92 -4.64 2.86
CA ALA A 171 -3.11 -5.48 2.78
C ALA A 171 -2.82 -6.98 2.74
N VAL A 172 -1.71 -7.40 2.13
CA VAL A 172 -1.29 -8.80 2.11
C VAL A 172 -0.77 -9.24 3.48
N VAL A 173 0.06 -8.42 4.13
CA VAL A 173 0.64 -8.73 5.45
C VAL A 173 -0.40 -8.60 6.57
N SER A 174 -1.26 -7.58 6.49
CA SER A 174 -2.24 -7.24 7.53
C SER A 174 -3.65 -7.12 6.95
N PRO A 175 -4.26 -8.23 6.49
CA PRO A 175 -5.56 -8.23 5.80
C PRO A 175 -6.72 -7.69 6.64
N HIS A 176 -6.61 -7.70 7.97
CA HIS A 176 -7.60 -7.13 8.87
C HIS A 176 -7.73 -5.61 8.74
N THR A 177 -6.63 -4.91 8.46
CA THR A 177 -6.60 -3.44 8.30
C THR A 177 -7.57 -2.96 7.22
N PHE A 178 -7.76 -3.77 6.18
CA PHE A 178 -8.64 -3.47 5.05
C PHE A 178 -9.96 -4.26 5.10
N HIS A 179 -10.26 -4.93 6.21
CA HIS A 179 -11.45 -5.77 6.38
C HIS A 179 -11.53 -6.90 5.32
N LEU A 180 -10.39 -7.45 4.90
CA LEU A 180 -10.34 -8.55 3.93
C LEU A 180 -10.70 -9.89 4.59
N ARG A 181 -10.35 -10.04 5.87
CA ARG A 181 -10.77 -11.14 6.75
C ARG A 181 -11.34 -10.59 8.07
N PRO A 182 -12.39 -11.23 8.63
CA PRO A 182 -12.81 -10.93 10.00
C PRO A 182 -11.65 -11.19 10.98
N HIS A 183 -11.59 -10.43 12.07
CA HIS A 183 -10.65 -10.71 13.15
C HIS A 183 -10.98 -12.10 13.69
N HIS A 184 -10.09 -13.07 13.50
CA HIS A 184 -10.18 -14.31 14.28
C HIS A 184 -9.59 -14.00 15.66
N PRO A 185 -10.20 -14.50 16.75
CA PRO A 185 -9.64 -14.44 18.09
C PRO A 185 -8.32 -15.20 18.20
#